data_AF-A0AAV6YJD9-F1
#
_entry.id   AF-A0AAV6YJD9-F1
#
_cell.length_a   1.000
_cell.length_b   1.000
_cell.length_c   1.000
_cell.angle_alpha   90.00
_cell.angle_beta   90.00
_cell.angle_gamma   90.00
#
_symmetry.space_group_name_H-M   'P 1'
#
loop_
_entity.id
_entity.type
_entity.pdbx_description
1 polymer ?
#
loop_
_entity_poly.entity_id
_entity_poly.type
_entity_poly.pdbx_seq_one_letter_code
_entity_poly.pdbx_strand_id
1 'polypeptide(L)'
;GMSETFQTLHHLVHKGVKVVMDIPYELWNETSAEVADMKKQCDVMIEEYEDVIEDWYRHHQQEDLTDFLCAKHVLKGNDQSE
;
A
#
# COMPACT_ATOMS: atom_id res chain seq x y z
N GLY A 1 -7.19 3.32 -1.37
CA GLY A 1 -8.66 3.23 -1.24
C GLY A 1 -9.06 3.81 0.10
N MET A 2 -10.21 4.47 0.18
CA MET A 2 -10.72 5.16 1.39
C MET A 2 -10.85 4.20 2.60
N SER A 3 -10.46 4.65 3.80
CA SER A 3 -10.58 3.85 5.03
C SER A 3 -12.04 3.56 5.40
N GLU A 4 -12.27 2.47 6.14
CA GLU A 4 -13.60 2.05 6.61
C GLU A 4 -14.32 3.16 7.43
N THR A 5 -13.56 3.91 8.23
CA THR A 5 -14.06 5.05 8.99
C THR A 5 -14.59 6.15 8.08
N PHE A 6 -13.82 6.53 7.05
CA PHE A 6 -14.25 7.55 6.09
C PHE A 6 -15.45 7.06 5.25
N GLN A 7 -15.51 5.78 4.90
CA GLN A 7 -16.68 5.19 4.23
C GLN A 7 -17.95 5.33 5.09
N THR A 8 -17.84 5.10 6.39
CA THR A 8 -18.94 5.26 7.34
C THR A 8 -19.39 6.72 7.46
N LEU A 9 -18.43 7.65 7.53
CA LEU A 9 -18.71 9.09 7.56
C LEU A 9 -19.39 9.57 6.27
N HIS A 10 -18.94 9.12 5.10
CA HIS A 10 -19.59 9.39 3.81
C HIS A 10 -21.04 8.90 3.80
N HIS A 11 -21.30 7.71 4.33
CA HIS A 11 -22.66 7.16 4.43
C HIS A 11 -23.58 8.00 5.31
N LEU A 12 -23.07 8.57 6.40
CA LEU A 12 -23.83 9.44 7.29
C LEU A 12 -24.12 10.79 6.62
N VAL A 13 -23.13 11.40 5.97
CA VAL A 13 -23.31 12.64 5.19
C VAL A 13 -24.34 12.43 4.07
N HIS A 14 -24.26 11.31 3.35
CA HIS A 14 -25.23 10.97 2.29
C HIS A 14 -26.66 10.78 2.83
N LYS A 15 -26.81 10.35 4.09
CA LYS A 15 -28.10 10.24 4.78
C LYS A 15 -28.60 11.57 5.35
N GLY A 16 -27.92 12.69 5.07
CA GLY A 16 -28.32 14.03 5.52
C GLY A 16 -27.86 14.37 6.93
N VAL A 17 -27.00 13.55 7.55
CA VAL A 17 -26.39 13.88 8.84
C VAL A 17 -25.31 14.93 8.61
N LYS A 18 -25.42 16.06 9.31
CA LYS A 18 -24.39 17.10 9.29
C LYS A 18 -23.18 16.66 10.12
N VAL A 19 -22.16 16.13 9.44
CA VAL A 19 -20.85 15.85 10.03
C VAL A 19 -19.96 17.07 9.83
N VAL A 20 -19.39 17.60 10.92
CA VAL A 20 -18.38 18.66 10.87
C VAL A 20 -17.03 18.01 11.13
N MET A 21 -16.08 18.20 10.22
CA MET A 21 -14.69 17.79 10.40
C MET A 21 -13.77 18.96 10.09
N ASP A 22 -12.60 18.98 10.73
CA ASP A 22 -11.56 20.00 10.52
C ASP A 22 -10.77 19.80 9.21
N ILE A 23 -11.16 18.82 8.40
CA ILE A 23 -10.51 18.44 7.15
C ILE A 23 -11.50 18.61 5.97
N PRO A 24 -11.12 19.33 4.89
CA PRO A 24 -11.93 19.49 3.68
C PRO A 24 -12.45 18.16 3.12
N TYR A 25 -13.69 18.16 2.60
CA TYR A 25 -14.36 16.98 2.05
C TYR A 25 -13.56 16.26 0.95
N GLU A 26 -12.80 17.03 0.16
CA GLU A 26 -11.96 16.53 -0.92
C GLU A 26 -10.84 15.60 -0.42
N LEU A 27 -10.38 15.81 0.82
CA LEU A 27 -9.31 15.03 1.43
C LEU A 27 -9.82 13.79 2.18
N TRP A 28 -11.13 13.55 2.23
CA TRP A 28 -11.69 12.37 2.89
C TRP A 28 -11.43 11.07 2.13
N ASN A 29 -11.15 11.18 0.83
CA ASN A 29 -10.77 10.06 -0.01
C ASN A 29 -9.27 9.74 0.09
N GLU A 30 -8.48 10.57 0.78
CA GLU A 30 -7.07 10.35 0.94
C GLU A 30 -6.81 9.19 1.90
N THR A 31 -5.83 8.37 1.55
CA THR A 31 -5.27 7.37 2.46
C THR A 31 -4.63 8.10 3.64
N SER A 32 -4.68 7.52 4.85
CA SER A 32 -4.02 8.14 6.01
C SER A 32 -2.54 8.40 5.72
N ALA A 33 -1.93 9.34 6.44
CA ALA A 33 -0.52 9.69 6.26
C ALA A 33 0.39 8.46 6.40
N GLU A 34 0.08 7.56 7.32
CA GLU A 34 0.80 6.31 7.55
C GLU A 34 0.68 5.35 6.36
N VAL A 35 -0.52 5.23 5.78
CA VAL A 35 -0.75 4.38 4.59
C VAL A 35 -0.09 4.98 3.35
N ALA A 36 -0.12 6.31 3.20
CA ALA A 36 0.56 7.00 2.12
C ALA A 36 2.09 6.85 2.21
N ASP A 37 2.65 6.98 3.42
CA ASP A 37 4.07 6.75 3.66
C ASP A 37 4.47 5.29 3.39
N MET A 38 3.69 4.32 3.89
CA MET A 38 3.92 2.91 3.60
C MET A 38 3.86 2.61 2.09
N LYS A 39 2.88 3.19 1.38
CA LYS A 39 2.79 3.03 -0.08
C LYS A 39 4.04 3.55 -0.78
N LYS A 40 4.56 4.70 -0.36
CA LYS A 40 5.81 5.25 -0.91
C LYS A 40 6.99 4.29 -0.68
N GLN A 41 7.06 3.62 0.47
CA GLN A 41 8.09 2.60 0.72
C GLN A 41 7.93 1.39 -0.21
N CYS A 42 6.69 0.96 -0.49
CA CYS A 42 6.44 -0.09 -1.48
C CYS A 42 6.84 0.33 -2.91
N ASP A 43 6.55 1.58 -3.30
CA ASP A 43 6.91 2.10 -4.62
C ASP A 43 8.44 2.08 -4.81
N VAL A 44 9.21 2.52 -3.81
CA VAL A 44 10.69 2.43 -3.83
C VAL A 44 11.18 0.99 -3.94
N MET A 45 10.57 0.06 -3.20
CA MET A 45 10.92 -1.37 -3.29
C MET A 45 10.63 -1.94 -4.68
N ILE A 46 9.52 -1.55 -5.31
CA ILE A 46 9.21 -2.00 -6.68
C ILE A 46 10.28 -1.49 -7.66
N GLU A 47 10.69 -0.22 -7.55
CA GLU A 47 11.74 0.36 -8.38
C GLU A 47 13.10 -0.35 -8.17
N GLU A 48 13.48 -0.63 -6.93
CA GLU A 48 14.75 -1.30 -6.60
C GLU A 48 14.82 -2.74 -7.14
N TYR A 49 13.68 -3.45 -7.13
CA TYR A 49 13.60 -4.86 -7.52
C TYR A 49 12.89 -5.07 -8.87
N GLU A 50 12.82 -4.05 -9.73
CA GLU A 50 12.12 -4.09 -11.03
C GLU A 50 12.54 -5.29 -11.89
N ASP A 51 13.84 -5.52 -12.04
CA ASP A 51 14.38 -6.66 -12.82
C ASP A 51 13.95 -8.02 -12.27
N VAL A 52 13.89 -8.16 -10.93
CA VAL A 52 13.48 -9.40 -10.25
C VAL A 52 11.98 -9.64 -10.43
N ILE A 53 11.18 -8.57 -10.35
CA ILE A 53 9.73 -8.63 -10.58
C ILE A 53 9.44 -8.98 -12.04
N GLU A 54 10.19 -8.40 -12.99
CA GLU A 54 10.09 -8.76 -14.40
C GLU A 54 10.45 -10.22 -14.67
N ASP A 55 11.53 -10.72 -14.07
CA ASP A 55 11.94 -12.12 -14.21
C ASP A 55 10.87 -13.07 -13.64
N TRP A 56 10.32 -12.75 -12.47
CA TRP A 56 9.21 -13.51 -11.90
C TRP A 56 8.02 -13.55 -12.85
N TYR A 57 7.64 -12.38 -13.39
CA TYR A 57 6.52 -12.26 -14.31
C TYR A 57 6.75 -13.03 -15.61
N ARG A 58 7.99 -13.13 -16.11
CA ARG A 58 8.27 -13.83 -17.37
C ARG A 58 8.47 -15.33 -17.21
N HIS A 59 9.01 -15.78 -16.07
CA HIS A 59 9.55 -17.14 -15.95
C HIS A 59 9.11 -17.92 -14.69
N HIS A 60 8.62 -17.24 -13.63
CA HIS A 60 8.35 -17.86 -12.33
C HIS A 60 6.92 -17.69 -11.82
N GLN A 61 5.94 -17.47 -12.71
CA GLN A 61 4.52 -17.29 -12.35
C GLN A 61 3.90 -18.45 -11.56
N GLN A 62 4.52 -19.63 -11.57
CA GLN A 62 4.14 -20.80 -10.77
C GLN A 62 4.51 -20.68 -9.28
N GLU A 63 5.37 -19.74 -8.91
CA GLU A 63 5.77 -19.44 -7.54
C GLU A 63 4.99 -18.21 -7.04
N ASP A 64 4.66 -18.15 -5.75
CA ASP A 64 4.05 -16.95 -5.17
C ASP A 64 5.02 -15.76 -5.26
N LEU A 65 4.55 -14.60 -5.73
CA LEU A 65 5.37 -13.40 -5.88
C LEU A 65 5.96 -12.95 -4.54
N THR A 66 5.22 -13.07 -3.44
CA THR A 66 5.68 -12.65 -2.11
C THR A 66 6.84 -13.52 -1.66
N ASP A 67 6.74 -14.84 -1.84
CA ASP A 67 7.83 -15.75 -1.49
C ASP A 67 9.05 -15.55 -2.40
N PHE A 68 8.83 -15.37 -3.70
CA PHE A 68 9.90 -15.11 -4.66
C PHE A 68 10.60 -13.79 -4.34
N LEU A 69 9.88 -12.68 -4.33
CA LEU A 69 10.42 -11.34 -4.13
C LEU A 69 10.94 -11.14 -2.70
N CYS A 70 10.10 -11.37 -1.69
CA CYS A 70 10.44 -10.98 -0.31
C CYS A 70 11.44 -11.95 0.32
N ALA A 71 11.16 -13.26 0.33
CA ALA A 71 12.02 -14.21 1.04
C ALA A 71 13.34 -14.47 0.32
N LYS A 72 13.35 -14.53 -1.02
CA LYS A 72 14.55 -14.91 -1.78
C LYS A 72 15.41 -13.73 -2.23
N HIS A 73 14.84 -12.53 -2.33
CA HIS A 73 15.57 -11.34 -2.81
C HIS A 73 15.63 -10.23 -1.75
N VAL A 74 14.49 -9.66 -1.32
CA VAL A 74 14.47 -8.50 -0.42
C VAL A 74 15.11 -8.80 0.95
N LEU A 75 14.72 -9.92 1.58
CA LEU A 75 15.19 -10.27 2.93
C LEU A 75 16.60 -10.90 2.92
N LYS A 76 16.99 -11.56 1.82
CA LYS A 76 18.28 -12.26 1.70
C LYS A 76 19.49 -11.32 1.73
N GLY A 77 19.30 -10.03 1.45
CA GLY A 77 20.34 -8.99 1.56
C GLY A 77 20.43 -8.30 2.92
N ASN A 78 19.40 -8.44 3.77
CA ASN A 78 19.27 -7.76 5.07
C ASN A 78 19.55 -8.66 6.28
N ASP A 79 19.97 -9.91 6.07
CA ASP A 79 20.51 -10.80 7.12
C ASP A 79 21.94 -10.39 7.56
N GLN A 80 22.22 -9.08 7.64
CA GLN A 80 23.27 -8.54 8.49
C GLN A 80 22.63 -8.15 9.82
N SER A 81 22.34 -9.16 10.63
CA SER A 81 22.02 -8.98 12.04
C SER A 81 23.30 -8.57 12.79
N GLU A 82 23.34 -7.36 13.35
CA GLU A 82 24.10 -7.03 14.56
C GLU A 82 23.16 -6.98 15.76
#